data_AF-A0A1F4VDM1-F1
#
_entry.id   AF-A0A1F4VDM1-F1
#
_cell.length_a   1.000
_cell.length_b   1.000
_cell.length_c   1.000
_cell.angle_alpha   90.00
_cell.angle_beta   90.00
_cell.angle_gamma   90.00
#
_symmetry.space_group_name_H-M   'P 1'
#
loop_
_entity.id
_entity.type
_entity.pdbx_description
1 polymer ?
#
loop_
_entity_poly.entity_id
_entity_poly.type
_entity_poly.pdbx_seq_one_letter_code
_entity_poly.pdbx_strand_id
1 'polypeptide(L)'
;MDYIPALFSYEFIAVAVGLTSFLMLAFSSVRLGGKIAFGVRFISFGLLLYVLAFLYNLLTLKLKLFESLSFDIFHFFAIAGFVMFAFGAKNVLELSK
;
A
#
# COMPACT_ATOMS: atom_id res chain seq x y z
N MET A 1 9.72 28.63 12.19
CA MET A 1 8.82 27.54 12.65
C MET A 1 7.98 27.14 11.44
N ASP A 2 8.60 26.49 10.44
CA ASP A 2 8.03 26.38 9.08
C ASP A 2 8.04 24.94 8.54
N TYR A 3 8.14 23.94 9.42
CA TYR A 3 8.26 22.52 9.06
C TYR A 3 6.92 21.80 8.94
N ILE A 4 5.84 22.42 9.44
CA ILE A 4 4.51 21.81 9.46
C ILE A 4 3.98 21.57 8.03
N PRO A 5 4.02 22.53 7.08
CA PRO A 5 3.53 22.28 5.72
C PRO A 5 4.38 21.25 4.95
N ALA A 6 5.68 21.19 5.22
CA ALA A 6 6.59 20.25 4.56
C ALA A 6 6.34 18.79 5.00
N LEU A 7 6.06 18.55 6.29
CA LEU A 7 5.78 17.19 6.75
C LEU A 7 4.47 16.64 6.17
N PHE A 8 3.46 17.48 5.97
CA PHE A 8 2.24 17.08 5.26
C PHE A 8 2.52 16.78 3.78
N SER A 9 3.38 17.55 3.11
CA SER A 9 3.63 17.35 1.68
C SER A 9 4.32 16.00 1.37
N TYR A 10 5.28 15.55 2.18
CA TYR A 10 5.95 14.26 1.95
C TYR A 10 5.01 13.06 2.08
N GLU A 11 4.06 13.10 3.01
CA GLU A 11 3.10 12.01 3.24
C GLU A 11 2.08 11.92 2.11
N PHE A 12 1.59 13.06 1.63
CA PHE A 12 0.75 13.12 0.44
C PHE A 12 1.49 12.61 -0.81
N ILE A 13 2.76 12.98 -0.97
CA ILE A 13 3.61 12.46 -2.05
C ILE A 13 3.75 10.94 -1.92
N ALA A 14 3.98 10.40 -0.71
CA ALA A 14 4.10 8.96 -0.48
C ALA A 14 2.81 8.20 -0.84
N VAL A 15 1.65 8.74 -0.47
CA VAL A 15 0.35 8.18 -0.85
C VAL A 15 0.16 8.21 -2.37
N ALA A 16 0.48 9.34 -3.02
CA ALA A 16 0.34 9.49 -4.47
C ALA A 16 1.26 8.54 -5.24
N VAL A 17 2.52 8.42 -4.80
CA VAL A 17 3.48 7.47 -5.37
C VAL A 17 3.01 6.04 -5.17
N GLY A 18 2.56 5.67 -3.96
CA GLY A 18 2.03 4.33 -3.67
C GLY A 18 0.82 3.95 -4.52
N LEU A 19 -0.13 4.86 -4.68
CA LEU A 19 -1.28 4.71 -5.59
C LEU A 19 -0.86 4.56 -7.04
N THR A 20 0.11 5.36 -7.49
CA THR A 20 0.62 5.31 -8.86
C THR A 20 1.30 3.97 -9.13
N SER A 21 2.17 3.51 -8.23
CA SER A 21 2.81 2.19 -8.30
C SER A 21 1.79 1.04 -8.27
N PHE A 22 0.74 1.15 -7.43
CA PHE A 22 -0.37 0.20 -7.40
C PHE A 22 -1.07 0.11 -8.76
N LEU A 23 -1.45 1.24 -9.34
CA LEU A 23 -2.11 1.27 -10.64
C LEU A 23 -1.21 0.69 -11.73
N MET A 24 0.08 1.05 -11.76
CA MET A 24 1.04 0.51 -12.72
C MET A 24 1.18 -1.02 -12.61
N LEU A 25 1.25 -1.57 -11.39
CA LEU A 25 1.32 -3.01 -11.18
C LEU A 25 0.00 -3.70 -11.54
N ALA A 26 -1.15 -3.10 -11.20
CA ALA A 26 -2.46 -3.60 -11.56
C ALA A 26 -2.65 -3.66 -13.08
N PHE A 27 -2.31 -2.60 -13.83
CA PHE A 27 -2.35 -2.59 -15.29
C PHE A 27 -1.36 -3.58 -15.91
N SER A 28 -0.14 -3.66 -15.36
CA SER A 28 0.84 -4.67 -15.79
C SER A 28 0.30 -6.08 -15.62
N SER A 29 -0.44 -6.35 -14.54
CA SER A 29 -1.06 -7.66 -14.30
C SER A 29 -2.10 -8.08 -15.34
N VAL A 30 -2.69 -7.13 -16.08
CA VAL A 30 -3.65 -7.42 -17.17
C VAL A 30 -2.93 -7.93 -18.41
N ARG A 31 -1.70 -7.45 -18.65
CA ARG A 31 -0.85 -7.86 -19.77
C ARG A 31 -0.09 -9.16 -19.48
N LEU A 32 0.09 -9.47 -18.20
CA LEU A 32 0.69 -10.72 -17.76
C LEU A 32 -0.39 -11.82 -17.80
N GLY A 33 -0.08 -12.94 -18.44
CA GLY A 33 -0.92 -14.14 -18.43
C GLY A 33 -0.53 -15.11 -17.33
N GLY A 34 -1.46 -15.98 -16.93
CA GLY A 34 -1.17 -17.15 -16.10
C GLY A 34 -0.72 -16.84 -14.67
N LYS A 35 0.19 -17.67 -14.13
CA LYS A 35 0.58 -17.68 -12.71
C LYS A 35 1.35 -16.43 -12.27
N ILE A 36 2.08 -15.78 -13.19
CA ILE A 36 2.82 -14.53 -12.90
C ILE A 36 1.84 -13.37 -12.67
N ALA A 37 0.76 -13.31 -13.45
CA ALA A 37 -0.31 -12.33 -13.26
C ALA A 37 -0.93 -12.43 -11.86
N PHE A 38 -1.12 -13.65 -11.37
CA PHE A 38 -1.62 -13.92 -10.03
C PHE A 38 -0.67 -13.37 -8.96
N GLY A 39 0.64 -13.64 -9.06
CA GLY A 39 1.64 -13.09 -8.15
C GLY A 39 1.67 -11.55 -8.15
N VAL A 40 1.62 -10.92 -9.33
CA VAL A 40 1.58 -9.45 -9.45
C VAL A 40 0.30 -8.86 -8.85
N ARG A 41 -0.86 -9.53 -8.97
CA ARG A 41 -2.10 -9.08 -8.30
C ARG A 41 -1.99 -9.09 -6.79
N PHE A 42 -1.32 -10.08 -6.20
CA PHE A 42 -1.06 -10.13 -4.75
C PHE A 42 -0.13 -8.99 -4.30
N ILE A 43 0.90 -8.68 -5.09
CA ILE A 43 1.78 -7.53 -4.85
C ILE A 43 0.98 -6.23 -4.89
N SER A 44 0.17 -6.02 -5.92
CA SER A 44 -0.70 -4.84 -6.04
C SER A 44 -1.65 -4.72 -4.86
N PHE A 45 -2.33 -5.81 -4.49
CA PHE A 45 -3.27 -5.79 -3.38
C PHE A 45 -2.57 -5.50 -2.04
N GLY A 46 -1.39 -6.07 -1.81
CA GLY A 46 -0.58 -5.78 -0.62
C GLY A 46 -0.18 -4.31 -0.53
N LEU A 47 0.23 -3.73 -1.66
CA LEU A 47 0.56 -2.31 -1.75
C LEU A 47 -0.66 -1.41 -1.49
N LEU A 48 -1.85 -1.79 -1.99
CA LEU A 48 -3.09 -1.05 -1.75
C LEU A 48 -3.45 -1.02 -0.26
N LEU A 49 -3.38 -2.17 0.43
CA LEU A 49 -3.65 -2.24 1.87
C LEU A 49 -2.67 -1.37 2.67
N TYR A 50 -1.41 -1.32 2.24
CA TYR A 50 -0.40 -0.46 2.86
C TYR A 50 -0.70 1.04 2.67
N VAL A 51 -1.13 1.44 1.46
CA VAL A 51 -1.59 2.81 1.21
C VAL A 51 -2.83 3.16 2.03
N LEU A 52 -3.79 2.23 2.17
CA LEU A 52 -4.97 2.43 3.00
C LEU A 52 -4.62 2.56 4.49
N ALA A 53 -3.68 1.74 4.99
CA ALA A 53 -3.16 1.89 6.36
C ALA A 53 -2.57 3.29 6.56
N PHE A 54 -1.72 3.72 5.63
CA PHE A 54 -1.07 5.02 5.72
C PHE A 54 -2.05 6.19 5.63
N LEU A 55 -3.05 6.09 4.74
CA LEU A 55 -4.11 7.09 4.62
C LEU A 55 -4.96 7.14 5.90
N TYR A 56 -5.32 6.00 6.47
CA TYR A 56 -6.03 5.92 7.75
C TYR A 56 -5.22 6.58 8.88
N ASN A 57 -3.91 6.34 8.92
CA ASN A 57 -3.01 6.98 9.88
C ASN A 57 -3.00 8.50 9.73
N LEU A 58 -2.95 9.01 8.49
CA LEU A 58 -3.01 10.45 8.19
C LEU A 58 -4.33 11.08 8.64
N LEU A 59 -5.47 10.45 8.30
CA LEU A 59 -6.81 10.94 8.67
C LEU A 59 -7.01 10.94 10.20
N THR A 60 -6.44 9.95 10.89
CA THR A 60 -6.68 9.74 12.31
C THR A 60 -5.73 10.54 13.20
N LEU A 61 -4.41 10.40 13.02
CA LEU A 61 -3.43 11.04 13.90
C LEU A 61 -3.23 12.53 13.57
N LYS A 62 -3.28 12.91 12.28
CA LYS A 62 -2.97 14.28 11.88
C LYS A 62 -4.21 15.15 11.68
N LEU A 63 -5.25 14.62 11.07
CA LEU A 63 -6.50 15.37 10.85
C LEU A 63 -7.48 15.23 12.02
N LYS A 64 -7.19 14.36 13.00
CA LYS A 64 -8.03 14.11 14.19
C LYS A 64 -9.49 13.82 13.85
N LEU A 65 -9.74 13.22 12.68
CA LEU A 65 -11.11 12.97 12.19
C LEU A 65 -11.78 11.81 12.94
N PHE A 66 -11.01 10.94 13.59
CA PHE A 66 -11.50 9.74 14.27
C PHE A 66 -10.75 9.54 15.59
N GLU A 67 -11.41 9.74 16.74
CA GLU A 67 -10.72 9.79 18.05
C GLU A 67 -10.53 8.45 18.77
N SER A 68 -11.07 7.31 18.30
CA SER A 68 -11.14 6.13 19.18
C SER A 68 -10.94 4.73 18.57
N LEU A 69 -10.66 4.59 17.27
CA LEU A 69 -10.53 3.27 16.59
C LEU A 69 -9.12 2.97 16.04
N SER A 70 -8.12 3.77 16.42
CA SER A 70 -6.99 4.10 15.54
C SER A 70 -5.83 3.10 15.51
N PHE A 71 -5.54 2.39 16.60
CA PHE A 71 -4.31 1.61 16.67
C PHE A 71 -4.45 0.25 15.98
N ASP A 72 -5.54 -0.48 16.21
CA ASP A 72 -5.69 -1.86 15.73
C ASP A 72 -5.92 -1.96 14.22
N ILE A 73 -6.68 -1.02 13.66
CA ILE A 73 -7.03 -1.00 12.23
C ILE A 73 -5.78 -0.73 11.38
N PHE A 74 -4.95 0.24 11.77
CA PHE A 74 -3.70 0.55 11.07
C PHE A 74 -2.78 -0.67 10.97
N HIS A 75 -2.51 -1.33 12.10
CA HIS A 75 -1.61 -2.48 12.15
C HIS A 75 -2.19 -3.67 11.37
N PHE A 76 -3.51 -3.89 11.44
CA PHE A 76 -4.16 -4.94 10.67
C PHE A 76 -3.95 -4.74 9.16
N PHE A 77 -4.21 -3.54 8.63
CA PHE A 77 -4.00 -3.25 7.22
C PHE A 77 -2.52 -3.30 6.81
N ALA A 78 -1.61 -2.80 7.65
CA ALA A 78 -0.17 -2.82 7.39
C ALA A 78 0.39 -4.26 7.34
N ILE A 79 0.02 -5.10 8.31
CA ILE A 79 0.45 -6.51 8.37
C ILE A 79 -0.16 -7.29 7.21
N ALA A 80 -1.47 -7.16 6.97
CA ALA A 80 -2.12 -7.83 5.85
C ALA A 80 -1.50 -7.41 4.51
N GLY A 81 -1.21 -6.12 4.34
CA GLY A 81 -0.53 -5.59 3.17
C GLY A 81 0.86 -6.19 2.96
N PHE A 82 1.67 -6.23 4.02
CA PHE A 82 3.01 -6.81 3.97
C PHE A 82 3.00 -8.31 3.65
N VAL A 83 2.11 -9.08 4.27
CA VAL A 83 1.97 -10.52 4.03
C VAL A 83 1.58 -10.79 2.57
N MET A 84 0.58 -10.06 2.05
CA MET A 84 0.13 -10.20 0.66
C MET A 84 1.24 -9.82 -0.33
N PHE A 85 1.99 -8.74 -0.04
CA PHE A 85 3.12 -8.32 -0.84
C PHE A 85 4.23 -9.38 -0.87
N ALA A 86 4.64 -9.88 0.30
CA ALA A 86 5.69 -10.88 0.42
C ALA A 86 5.31 -12.19 -0.28
N PHE A 87 4.06 -12.63 -0.10
CA PHE A 87 3.54 -13.83 -0.78
C PHE A 87 3.50 -13.65 -2.30
N GLY A 88 3.01 -12.51 -2.79
CA GLY A 88 2.98 -12.19 -4.21
C GLY A 88 4.40 -12.15 -4.82
N ALA A 89 5.33 -11.47 -4.15
CA ALA A 89 6.73 -11.37 -4.57
C ALA A 89 7.41 -12.74 -4.64
N LYS A 90 7.19 -13.59 -3.63
CA LYS A 90 7.70 -14.97 -3.62
C LYS A 90 7.17 -15.77 -4.82
N ASN A 91 5.87 -15.73 -5.08
CA ASN A 91 5.27 -16.44 -6.20
C ASN A 91 5.83 -15.96 -7.54
N VAL A 92 5.95 -14.64 -7.76
CA VAL A 92 6.54 -14.11 -9.00
C VAL A 92 7.98 -14.58 -9.17
N LEU A 93 8.79 -14.54 -8.11
CA LEU A 93 10.18 -14.95 -8.14
C LEU A 93 10.35 -16.45 -8.45
N GLU A 94 9.52 -17.30 -7.85
CA GLU A 94 9.55 -18.76 -8.11
C GLU A 94 9.14 -19.11 -9.54
N LEU A 95 8.23 -18.33 -10.13
CA LEU A 95 7.72 -18.55 -11.49
C LEU A 95 8.60 -17.93 -12.58
N SER A 96 9.62 -17.16 -12.20
CA SER A 96 10.56 -16.51 -13.12
C SER A 96 11.88 -17.29 -13.30
N LYS A 97 12.01 -18.45 -12.66
CA LYS A 97 13.14 -19.38 -12.77
C LYS A 97 12.85 -20.46 -13.82
#